data_AF-A0A5C8WXG3-F1
#
_entry.id   AF-A0A5C8WXG3-F1
#
_cell.length_a   1.000
_cell.length_b   1.000
_cell.length_c   1.000
_cell.angle_alpha   90.00
_cell.angle_beta   90.00
_cell.angle_gamma   90.00
#
_symmetry.space_group_name_H-M   'P 1'
#
loop_
_entity.id
_entity.type
_entity.pdbx_description
1 polymer ?
#
loop_
_entity_poly.entity_id
_entity_poly.type
_entity_poly.pdbx_seq_one_letter_code
_entity_poly.pdbx_strand_id
1 'polypeptide(L)'
;MGYHDATFDPTGAGRASGYRDAAAAARLRRRDYGRAAFATAVDDGLMPDEVRGILAGRRIVDAFPVRRGESPPAYAGRAVAEMMVAYLAHEAF
;
A
#
# COMPACT_ATOMS: atom_id res chain seq x y z
N MET A 1 9.46 53.91 -14.99
CA MET A 1 10.10 53.19 -13.86
C MET A 1 9.14 53.24 -12.69
N GLY A 2 8.52 52.12 -12.37
CA GLY A 2 7.65 51.96 -11.20
C GLY A 2 7.63 50.48 -10.87
N TYR A 3 8.23 50.13 -9.74
CA TYR A 3 8.65 48.79 -9.36
C TYR A 3 7.45 47.95 -8.93
N HIS A 4 7.43 46.69 -9.34
CA HIS A 4 6.47 45.69 -8.89
C HIS A 4 6.65 45.43 -7.39
N ASP A 5 5.57 45.48 -6.62
CA ASP A 5 5.52 44.80 -5.33
C ASP A 5 4.48 43.68 -5.41
N ALA A 6 4.91 42.56 -5.99
CA ALA A 6 4.18 41.32 -5.90
C ALA A 6 4.45 40.76 -4.51
N THR A 7 3.55 41.09 -3.57
CA THR A 7 3.56 40.53 -2.23
C THR A 7 3.52 39.01 -2.34
N PHE A 8 4.64 38.38 -1.98
CA PHE A 8 4.80 36.93 -1.97
C PHE A 8 3.78 36.35 -0.98
N ASP A 9 2.76 35.65 -1.49
CA ASP A 9 1.77 34.92 -0.69
C ASP A 9 2.38 33.57 -0.22
N PRO A 10 2.74 33.42 1.06
CA PRO A 10 3.36 32.17 1.56
C PRO A 10 2.35 31.04 1.77
N THR A 11 1.06 31.28 1.55
CA THR A 11 -0.01 30.34 1.95
C THR A 11 -0.10 29.10 1.05
N GLY A 12 0.51 29.12 -0.14
CA GLY A 12 0.57 27.97 -1.06
C GLY A 12 1.61 26.90 -0.67
N ALA A 13 2.71 27.30 -0.02
CA ALA A 13 3.84 26.40 0.26
C ALA A 13 3.55 25.38 1.38
N GLY A 14 2.84 25.80 2.43
CA GLY A 14 2.49 24.95 3.58
C GLY A 14 1.51 23.83 3.23
N ARG A 15 0.53 24.11 2.35
CA ARG A 15 -0.45 23.09 1.88
C ARG A 15 0.19 22.08 0.94
N ALA A 16 1.07 22.52 0.04
CA ALA A 16 1.78 21.63 -0.86
C ALA A 16 2.76 20.71 -0.13
N SER A 17 3.43 21.20 0.93
CA SER A 17 4.27 20.36 1.79
C SER A 17 3.43 19.33 2.55
N GLY A 18 2.36 19.76 3.22
CA GLY A 18 1.48 18.85 3.96
C GLY A 18 0.86 17.75 3.08
N TYR A 19 0.56 18.04 1.82
CA TYR A 19 0.07 17.04 0.86
C TYR A 19 1.16 16.04 0.46
N ARG A 20 2.41 16.49 0.26
CA ARG A 20 3.55 15.59 -0.01
C ARG A 20 3.85 14.70 1.19
N ASP A 21 3.84 15.26 2.39
CA ASP A 21 4.11 14.54 3.63
C ASP A 21 3.02 13.50 3.92
N ALA A 22 1.74 13.87 3.73
CA ALA A 22 0.62 12.94 3.84
C ALA A 22 0.70 11.81 2.80
N ALA A 23 1.05 12.13 1.56
CA ALA A 23 1.21 11.14 0.50
C ALA A 23 2.43 10.23 0.75
N ALA A 24 3.52 10.75 1.34
CA ALA A 24 4.66 9.94 1.76
C ALA A 24 4.29 9.00 2.91
N ALA A 25 3.60 9.49 3.94
CA ALA A 25 3.10 8.68 5.05
C ALA A 25 2.14 7.58 4.57
N ALA A 26 1.25 7.87 3.61
CA ALA A 26 0.37 6.87 3.03
C ALA A 26 1.14 5.77 2.26
N ARG A 27 2.21 6.13 1.54
CA ARG A 27 3.08 5.17 0.86
C ARG A 27 3.84 4.29 1.84
N LEU A 28 4.36 4.86 2.93
CA LEU A 28 5.04 4.12 3.99
C LEU A 28 4.07 3.12 4.64
N ARG A 29 2.86 3.55 5.02
CA ARG A 29 1.85 2.65 5.56
C ARG A 29 1.51 1.51 4.60
N ARG A 30 1.26 1.81 3.32
CA ARG A 30 1.01 0.78 2.29
C ARG A 30 2.15 -0.23 2.19
N ARG A 31 3.40 0.22 2.34
CA ARG A 31 4.57 -0.66 2.38
C ARG A 31 4.56 -1.55 3.63
N ASP A 32 4.23 -1.00 4.79
CA ASP A 32 4.15 -1.77 6.04
C ASP A 32 3.06 -2.84 6.00
N TYR A 33 1.87 -2.50 5.49
CA TYR A 33 0.78 -3.46 5.25
C TYR A 33 1.22 -4.58 4.30
N GLY A 34 1.78 -4.21 3.14
CA GLY A 34 2.27 -5.20 2.18
C GLY A 34 3.37 -6.08 2.76
N ARG A 35 4.28 -5.53 3.57
CA ARG A 35 5.34 -6.29 4.23
C ARG A 35 4.78 -7.25 5.28
N ALA A 36 3.81 -6.81 6.08
CA ALA A 36 3.17 -7.66 7.08
C ALA A 36 2.46 -8.83 6.41
N ALA A 37 1.65 -8.58 5.37
CA ALA A 37 0.96 -9.63 4.63
C ALA A 37 1.92 -10.60 3.93
N PHE A 38 3.01 -10.11 3.34
CA PHE A 38 4.02 -10.97 2.72
C PHE A 38 4.72 -11.86 3.75
N ALA A 39 5.09 -11.31 4.92
CA ALA A 39 5.70 -12.07 5.99
C ALA A 39 4.75 -13.17 6.50
N THR A 40 3.49 -12.84 6.77
CA THR A 40 2.49 -13.82 7.20
C THR A 40 2.25 -14.89 6.14
N ALA A 41 2.24 -14.55 4.85
CA ALA A 41 2.09 -15.53 3.78
C ALA A 41 3.21 -16.57 3.78
N VAL A 42 4.46 -16.11 3.95
CA VAL A 42 5.63 -16.99 3.99
C VAL A 42 5.62 -17.82 5.28
N ASP A 43 5.26 -17.22 6.42
CA ASP A 43 5.09 -17.94 7.69
C ASP A 43 4.01 -19.04 7.60
N ASP A 44 2.94 -18.80 6.82
CA ASP A 44 1.86 -19.75 6.54
C ASP A 44 2.21 -20.79 5.44
N GLY A 45 3.43 -20.73 4.90
CA GLY A 45 3.98 -21.77 4.02
C GLY A 45 3.91 -21.49 2.51
N LEU A 46 3.46 -20.30 2.09
CA LEU A 46 3.51 -19.91 0.67
C LEU A 46 4.95 -19.59 0.24
N MET A 47 5.37 -20.14 -0.90
CA MET A 47 6.65 -19.80 -1.49
C MET A 47 6.64 -18.37 -2.03
N PRO A 48 7.73 -17.61 -1.90
CA PRO A 48 7.84 -16.26 -2.44
C PRO A 48 7.45 -16.13 -3.93
N ASP A 49 7.74 -17.15 -4.74
CA ASP A 49 7.42 -17.15 -6.16
C ASP A 49 5.93 -17.45 -6.43
N GLU A 50 5.27 -18.27 -5.61
CA GLU A 50 3.81 -18.46 -5.66
C GLU A 50 3.09 -17.15 -5.34
N VAL A 51 3.54 -16.44 -4.29
CA VAL A 51 3.00 -15.12 -3.95
C VAL A 51 3.18 -14.14 -5.11
N ARG A 52 4.33 -14.13 -5.79
CA ARG A 52 4.56 -13.29 -6.97
C ARG A 52 3.65 -13.67 -8.14
N GLY A 53 3.43 -14.97 -8.36
CA GLY A 53 2.54 -15.51 -9.38
C GLY A 53 1.10 -15.05 -9.17
N ILE A 54 0.55 -15.25 -7.97
CA ILE A 54 -0.82 -14.84 -7.60
C ILE A 54 -1.01 -13.33 -7.78
N LEU A 55 0.02 -12.54 -7.44
CA LEU A 55 -0.05 -11.08 -7.55
C LEU A 55 0.08 -10.56 -8.99
N ALA A 56 0.62 -11.36 -9.91
CA ALA A 56 0.84 -10.98 -11.31
C ALA A 56 1.53 -9.61 -11.48
N GLY A 57 2.56 -9.35 -10.66
CA GLY A 57 3.31 -8.08 -10.66
C GLY A 57 2.64 -6.91 -9.93
N ARG A 58 1.44 -7.10 -9.35
CA ARG A 58 0.79 -6.10 -8.50
C ARG A 58 1.33 -6.13 -7.07
N ARG A 59 1.16 -5.05 -6.31
CA ARG A 59 1.44 -5.08 -4.86
C ARG A 59 0.28 -5.76 -4.14
N ILE A 60 0.57 -6.39 -3.00
CA ILE A 60 -0.46 -7.02 -2.15
C ILE A 60 -1.59 -6.04 -1.80
N VAL A 61 -1.26 -4.78 -1.46
CA VAL A 61 -2.25 -3.72 -1.16
C VAL A 61 -3.09 -3.26 -2.35
N ASP A 62 -2.66 -3.56 -3.58
CA ASP A 62 -3.38 -3.24 -4.81
C ASP A 62 -4.24 -4.42 -5.28
N ALA A 63 -3.81 -5.66 -5.00
CA ALA A 63 -4.59 -6.88 -5.23
C ALA A 63 -5.66 -7.11 -4.15
N PHE A 64 -5.31 -6.82 -2.88
CA PHE A 64 -6.14 -6.96 -1.69
C PHE A 64 -6.15 -5.61 -0.95
N PRO A 65 -7.15 -4.75 -1.24
CA PRO A 65 -7.22 -3.40 -0.67
C PRO A 65 -7.33 -3.40 0.87
N VAL A 66 -6.68 -2.45 1.52
CA VAL A 66 -6.78 -2.23 2.98
C VAL A 66 -8.15 -1.63 3.32
N ARG A 67 -8.82 -2.18 4.34
CA ARG A 67 -10.12 -1.66 4.81
C ARG A 67 -9.92 -0.46 5.74
N ARG A 68 -10.91 0.43 5.79
CA ARG A 68 -10.83 1.65 6.63
C ARG A 68 -10.73 1.26 8.10
N GLY A 69 -9.67 1.73 8.77
CA GLY A 69 -9.43 1.46 10.20
C GLY A 69 -8.80 0.09 10.50
N GLU A 70 -8.43 -0.68 9.48
CA GLU A 70 -7.82 -2.00 9.64
C GLU A 70 -6.38 -1.90 10.16
N SER A 71 -6.05 -2.68 11.18
CA SER A 71 -4.67 -2.75 11.69
C SER A 71 -3.79 -3.61 10.78
N PRO A 72 -2.46 -3.40 10.76
CA PRO A 72 -1.54 -4.24 9.98
C PRO A 72 -1.66 -5.76 10.21
N PRO A 73 -1.79 -6.28 11.44
CA PRO A 73 -1.95 -7.73 11.65
C PRO A 73 -3.32 -8.24 11.16
N ALA A 74 -4.40 -7.47 11.36
CA ALA A 74 -5.73 -7.85 10.86
C ALA A 74 -5.76 -7.89 9.32
N TYR A 75 -5.11 -6.91 8.68
CA TYR A 75 -4.90 -6.88 7.24
C TYR A 75 -4.12 -8.10 6.75
N ALA A 76 -3.01 -8.43 7.41
CA ALA A 76 -2.13 -9.53 6.99
C ALA A 76 -2.89 -10.86 6.95
N GLY A 77 -3.58 -11.22 8.03
CA GLY A 77 -4.36 -12.47 8.07
C GLY A 77 -5.47 -12.52 7.00
N ARG A 78 -6.19 -11.42 6.79
CA ARG A 78 -7.22 -11.36 5.74
C ARG A 78 -6.63 -11.46 4.33
N ALA A 79 -5.58 -10.71 4.06
CA ALA A 79 -4.93 -10.69 2.75
C ALA A 79 -4.38 -12.07 2.39
N VAL A 80 -3.80 -12.79 3.36
CA VAL A 80 -3.32 -14.16 3.16
C VAL A 80 -4.48 -15.12 2.90
N ALA A 81 -5.58 -15.02 3.64
CA ALA A 81 -6.76 -15.84 3.40
C ALA A 81 -7.34 -15.61 1.99
N GLU A 82 -7.47 -14.35 1.55
CA GLU A 82 -7.93 -14.01 0.20
C GLU A 82 -6.92 -14.48 -0.87
N MET A 83 -5.62 -14.45 -0.57
CA MET A 83 -4.55 -14.95 -1.45
C MET A 83 -4.60 -16.47 -1.62
N MET A 84 -4.84 -17.23 -0.54
CA MET A 84 -5.03 -18.67 -0.61
C MET A 84 -6.27 -19.05 -1.44
N VAL A 85 -7.37 -18.30 -1.31
CA VAL A 85 -8.56 -18.49 -2.16
C VAL A 85 -8.22 -18.24 -3.64
N ALA A 86 -7.45 -17.19 -3.94
CA ALA A 86 -7.01 -16.91 -5.31
C ALA A 86 -6.06 -17.99 -5.85
N TYR A 87 -5.16 -18.52 -5.03
CA TYR A 87 -4.25 -19.61 -5.39
C TYR A 87 -5.02 -20.88 -5.77
N LEU A 88 -5.97 -21.31 -4.92
CA LEU A 88 -6.79 -22.48 -5.19
C LEU A 88 -7.66 -22.33 -6.45
N ALA A 89 -8.10 -21.10 -6.74
CA ALA A 89 -8.82 -20.81 -7.99
C ALA A 89 -7.91 -20.84 -9.22
N HIS A 90 -6.61 -20.54 -9.06
CA HIS A 90 -5.62 -20.58 -10.13
C HIS A 90 -5.16 -22.00 -10.47
N GLU A 91 -5.07 -22.89 -9.47
CA GLU A 91 -4.74 -24.32 -9.64
C GLU A 91 -5.91 -25.16 -10.19
N ALA A 92 -7.12 -24.59 -10.27
CA ALA A 92 -8.31 -25.28 -10.76
C ALA A 92 -8.47 -25.26 -12.31
N PHE A 93 -7.51 -24.68 -13.04
CA PHE A 93 -7.48 -24.56 -14.50
C PHE A 93 -6.16 -25.08 -15.08
#